data_AF-A0A485BFA0-F1
#
_entry.id   AF-A0A485BFA0-F1
#
_cell.length_a   1.000
_cell.length_b   1.000
_cell.length_c   1.000
_cell.angle_alpha   90.00
_cell.angle_beta   90.00
_cell.angle_gamma   90.00
#
_symmetry.space_group_name_H-M   'P 1'
#
loop_
_entity.id
_entity.type
_entity.pdbx_description
1 polymer ?
#
loop_
_entity_poly.entity_id
_entity_poly.type
_entity_poly.pdbx_seq_one_letter_code
_entity_poly.pdbx_strand_id
1 'polypeptide(L)'
;MIPILFTGAWKPQPPGLKPQAGSVLLAPRLMALLNLKTGDTIDVGDATLRIAGEVIQEPDAGFNPFQMAPRLMMNTADVAKTGAVQPGSRVSWRYKFAGTAPQLAEYEQWLLPKLGTEHRWIGLEQDDSALGKSLERSQQFLLLSALLTLLLAVAAVAVAMSHYCRSRYDLVAILKPSAPGGRSCAS
;
A
#
# COMPACT_ATOMS: atom_id res chain seq x y z
N MET A 1 -25.20 7.34 12.47
CA MET A 1 -24.10 8.26 12.82
C MET A 1 -22.85 7.41 13.01
N ILE A 2 -22.10 7.16 11.94
CA ILE A 2 -20.90 6.31 11.94
C ILE A 2 -19.70 7.26 11.77
N PRO A 3 -18.70 7.27 12.67
CA PRO A 3 -17.55 8.13 12.53
C PRO A 3 -16.71 7.67 11.33
N ILE A 4 -16.60 8.57 10.34
CA ILE A 4 -15.66 8.51 9.22
C ILE A 4 -14.22 8.58 9.75
N LEU A 5 -13.71 7.44 10.24
CA LEU A 5 -12.29 7.26 10.56
C LEU A 5 -11.52 7.10 9.25
N PHE A 6 -10.98 8.22 8.76
CA PHE A 6 -9.97 8.23 7.72
C PHE A 6 -8.74 7.47 8.22
N THR A 7 -8.35 6.39 7.55
CA THR A 7 -7.15 5.57 7.81
C THR A 7 -5.86 6.25 7.36
N GLY A 8 -5.75 7.56 7.60
CA GLY A 8 -4.52 8.33 7.46
C GLY A 8 -4.66 9.67 8.15
N ALA A 9 -3.60 10.11 8.84
CA ALA A 9 -3.61 11.33 9.64
C ALA A 9 -3.73 12.56 8.75
N TRP A 10 -4.96 13.08 8.62
CA TRP A 10 -5.22 14.40 8.07
C TRP A 10 -4.62 15.45 9.00
N LYS A 11 -3.65 16.23 8.49
CA LYS A 11 -2.98 17.30 9.22
C LYS A 11 -3.24 18.65 8.53
N PRO A 12 -4.39 19.28 8.80
CA PRO A 12 -4.59 20.69 8.49
C PRO A 12 -3.83 21.52 9.52
N GLN A 13 -3.34 22.69 9.13
CA GLN A 13 -2.88 23.69 10.08
C GLN A 13 -3.78 24.93 9.93
N PRO A 14 -4.58 25.27 10.95
CA PRO A 14 -4.70 24.67 12.29
C PRO A 14 -5.38 23.29 12.34
N PRO A 15 -5.03 22.43 13.33
CA PRO A 15 -5.52 21.04 13.43
C PRO A 15 -7.04 20.96 13.61
N GLY A 16 -7.69 20.06 12.85
CA GLY A 16 -9.13 19.82 12.95
C GLY A 16 -10.02 20.71 12.06
N LEU A 17 -9.44 21.64 11.30
CA LEU A 17 -10.20 22.62 10.51
C LEU A 17 -10.79 21.99 9.23
N LYS A 18 -12.08 21.67 9.24
CA LYS A 18 -12.79 21.25 8.02
C LYS A 18 -13.09 22.48 7.16
N PRO A 19 -13.01 22.41 5.81
CA PRO A 19 -13.45 23.50 4.95
C PRO A 19 -14.92 23.85 5.26
N GLN A 20 -15.14 25.01 5.87
CA GLN A 20 -16.48 25.56 6.07
C GLN A 20 -16.93 26.31 4.82
N ALA A 21 -18.23 26.47 4.63
CA ALA A 21 -18.76 27.23 3.51
C ALA A 21 -18.20 28.67 3.51
N GLY A 22 -17.66 29.13 2.38
CA GLY A 22 -16.97 30.41 2.22
C GLY A 22 -15.47 30.38 2.54
N SER A 23 -14.92 29.23 2.94
CA SER A 23 -13.51 29.07 3.26
C SER A 23 -12.81 27.97 2.47
N VAL A 24 -11.52 28.19 2.20
CA VAL A 24 -10.66 27.28 1.46
C VAL A 24 -9.40 26.95 2.24
N LEU A 25 -8.92 25.72 2.06
CA LEU A 25 -7.62 25.29 2.53
C LEU A 25 -6.69 25.10 1.33
N LEU A 26 -5.52 25.74 1.37
CA LEU A 26 -4.57 25.71 0.27
C LEU A 26 -3.42 24.75 0.58
N ALA A 27 -2.86 24.13 -0.45
CA ALA A 27 -1.58 23.46 -0.33
C ALA A 27 -0.46 24.51 -0.07
N PRO A 28 0.54 24.23 0.80
CA PRO A 28 1.63 25.16 1.11
C PRO A 28 2.37 25.66 -0.15
N ARG A 29 2.50 24.80 -1.16
CA ARG A 29 3.11 25.15 -2.45
C ARG A 29 2.32 26.22 -3.20
N LEU A 30 0.99 26.20 -3.13
CA LEU A 30 0.13 27.22 -3.75
C LEU A 30 0.25 28.55 -3.01
N MET A 31 0.28 28.52 -1.68
CA MET A 31 0.48 29.72 -0.85
C MET A 31 1.82 30.39 -1.14
N ALA A 32 2.90 29.61 -1.29
CA ALA A 32 4.22 30.12 -1.65
C ALA A 32 4.26 30.73 -3.06
N LEU A 33 3.55 30.13 -4.03
CA LEU A 33 3.51 30.64 -5.42
C LEU A 33 2.70 31.94 -5.55
N LEU A 34 1.57 32.06 -4.84
CA LEU A 34 0.73 33.26 -4.87
C LEU A 34 1.10 34.29 -3.79
N ASN A 35 2.09 33.98 -2.94
CA ASN A 35 2.52 34.80 -1.80
C ASN A 35 1.37 35.19 -0.85
N LEU A 36 0.41 34.26 -0.66
CA LEU A 36 -0.79 34.45 0.15
C LEU A 36 -0.61 33.91 1.57
N LYS A 37 -1.25 34.56 2.56
CA LYS A 37 -1.22 34.17 3.97
C LYS A 37 -2.59 33.63 4.43
N THR A 38 -2.58 32.87 5.52
CA THR A 38 -3.81 32.44 6.19
C THR A 38 -4.60 33.67 6.63
N GLY A 39 -5.84 33.79 6.16
CA GLY A 39 -6.71 34.94 6.39
C GLY A 39 -7.00 35.79 5.15
N ASP A 40 -6.17 35.69 4.11
CA ASP A 40 -6.36 36.41 2.84
C ASP A 40 -7.52 35.83 2.01
N THR A 41 -7.95 36.54 0.99
CA THR A 41 -9.00 36.11 0.05
C THR A 41 -8.40 35.73 -1.30
N ILE A 42 -8.93 34.67 -1.90
CA ILE A 42 -8.54 34.19 -3.21
C ILE A 42 -9.78 34.04 -4.11
N ASP A 43 -9.66 34.44 -5.37
CA ASP A 43 -10.69 34.24 -6.37
C ASP A 43 -10.52 32.88 -7.03
N VAL A 44 -11.58 32.08 -6.97
CA VAL A 44 -11.68 30.75 -7.60
C VAL A 44 -12.85 30.76 -8.56
N GLY A 45 -12.54 30.97 -9.85
CA GLY A 45 -13.56 31.18 -10.88
C GLY A 45 -14.34 32.46 -10.59
N ASP A 46 -15.64 32.33 -10.35
CA ASP A 46 -16.55 33.45 -10.06
C ASP A 46 -16.76 33.71 -8.55
N ALA A 47 -16.13 32.90 -7.67
CA ALA A 47 -16.32 33.02 -6.23
C ALA A 47 -15.05 33.49 -5.51
N THR A 48 -15.19 34.53 -4.68
CA THR A 48 -14.16 34.96 -3.73
C THR A 48 -14.27 34.17 -2.43
N LEU A 49 -13.21 33.46 -2.05
CA LEU A 49 -13.18 32.58 -0.88
C LEU A 49 -12.05 32.98 0.07
N ARG A 50 -12.26 32.79 1.38
CA ARG A 50 -11.25 33.14 2.39
C ARG A 50 -10.35 31.95 2.73
N ILE A 51 -9.05 32.18 2.81
CA ILE A 51 -8.05 31.18 3.20
C ILE A 51 -8.16 30.95 4.70
N ALA A 52 -8.65 29.78 5.10
CA ALA A 52 -8.79 29.44 6.52
C ALA A 52 -7.60 28.65 7.08
N GLY A 53 -6.77 28.06 6.22
CA GLY A 53 -5.58 27.32 6.65
C GLY A 53 -4.85 26.60 5.52
N GLU A 54 -3.81 25.87 5.89
CA GLU A 54 -2.99 25.07 4.98
C GLU A 54 -3.24 23.57 5.15
N VAL A 55 -3.23 22.83 4.03
CA VAL A 55 -3.28 21.35 4.04
C VAL A 55 -1.86 20.83 3.81
N ILE A 56 -1.20 20.42 4.88
CA ILE A 56 0.19 19.95 4.82
C ILE A 56 0.26 18.52 4.26
N GLN A 57 -0.69 17.67 4.63
CA GLN A 57 -0.69 16.26 4.22
C GLN A 57 -2.11 15.74 4.03
N GLU A 58 -2.43 15.32 2.80
CA GLU A 58 -3.60 14.52 2.51
C GLU A 58 -3.25 13.03 2.72
N PRO A 59 -4.06 12.25 3.46
CA PRO A 59 -3.82 10.81 3.61
C PRO A 59 -3.98 10.01 2.31
N ASP A 60 -4.55 10.64 1.27
CA ASP A 60 -4.77 10.08 -0.08
C ASP A 60 -3.80 10.65 -1.13
N ALA A 61 -2.88 11.53 -0.70
CA ALA A 61 -1.78 11.95 -1.55
C ALA A 61 -0.77 10.81 -1.59
N GLY A 62 -1.04 9.80 -2.43
CA GLY A 62 0.02 8.91 -2.89
C GLY A 62 1.20 9.75 -3.37
N PHE A 63 2.43 9.30 -3.08
CA PHE A 63 3.65 9.95 -3.51
C PHE A 63 3.66 10.04 -5.04
N ASN A 64 3.20 11.18 -5.57
CA ASN A 64 3.16 11.44 -7.00
C ASN A 64 4.10 12.63 -7.27
N PRO A 65 5.34 12.36 -7.70
CA PRO A 65 6.33 13.40 -7.99
C PRO A 65 5.91 14.31 -9.15
N PHE A 66 4.84 13.97 -9.89
CA PHE A 66 4.27 14.76 -10.99
C PHE A 66 3.01 15.54 -10.60
N GLN A 67 2.75 15.79 -9.30
CA GLN A 67 1.73 16.77 -8.89
C GLN A 67 2.20 18.19 -9.25
N MET A 68 2.11 18.52 -10.54
CA MET A 68 2.53 19.81 -11.11
C MET A 68 1.49 20.91 -10.86
N ALA A 69 0.23 20.55 -10.62
CA ALA A 69 -0.83 21.48 -10.27
C ALA A 69 -0.98 21.55 -8.73
N PRO A 70 -0.78 22.73 -8.11
CA PRO A 70 -1.07 22.91 -6.71
C PRO A 70 -2.56 22.69 -6.44
N ARG A 71 -2.89 22.02 -5.32
CA ARG A 71 -4.28 21.69 -4.97
C ARG A 71 -4.90 22.73 -4.04
N LEU A 72 -6.21 22.94 -4.20
CA LEU A 72 -7.06 23.74 -3.32
C LEU A 72 -8.23 22.88 -2.85
N MET A 73 -8.52 22.92 -1.55
CA MET A 73 -9.62 22.20 -0.93
C MET A 73 -10.71 23.19 -0.52
N MET A 74 -11.94 22.95 -0.96
CA MET A 74 -13.10 23.78 -0.68
C MET A 74 -14.27 22.94 -0.18
N ASN A 75 -15.27 23.59 0.41
CA ASN A 75 -16.51 22.92 0.76
C ASN A 75 -17.34 22.62 -0.51
N THR A 76 -17.96 21.44 -0.57
CA THR A 76 -18.80 21.03 -1.71
C THR A 76 -19.94 22.02 -2.02
N ALA A 77 -20.46 22.73 -1.01
CA ALA A 77 -21.49 23.74 -1.18
C ALA A 77 -21.03 24.99 -1.95
N ASP A 78 -19.73 25.28 -1.96
CA ASP A 78 -19.18 26.43 -2.68
C ASP A 78 -18.71 26.06 -4.10
N VAL A 79 -18.54 24.77 -4.39
CA VAL A 79 -18.19 24.28 -5.74
C VAL A 79 -19.21 24.78 -6.77
N ALA A 80 -20.50 24.73 -6.45
CA ALA A 80 -21.57 25.22 -7.34
C ALA A 80 -21.48 26.74 -7.59
N LYS A 81 -20.97 27.52 -6.62
CA LYS A 81 -20.84 28.97 -6.72
C LYS A 81 -19.61 29.41 -7.50
N THR A 82 -18.56 28.58 -7.55
CA THR A 82 -17.31 28.90 -8.27
C THR A 82 -17.46 28.91 -9.79
N GLY A 83 -18.57 28.39 -10.33
CA GLY A 83 -18.74 28.24 -11.79
C GLY A 83 -17.74 27.26 -12.43
N ALA A 84 -16.94 26.54 -11.64
CA ALA A 84 -15.92 25.61 -12.14
C ALA A 84 -16.49 24.33 -12.76
N VAL A 85 -17.76 24.01 -12.45
CA VAL A 85 -18.50 22.88 -13.03
C VAL A 85 -19.31 23.40 -14.20
N GLN A 86 -18.64 23.62 -15.34
CA GLN A 86 -19.27 23.96 -16.61
C GLN A 86 -19.42 22.72 -17.51
N PRO A 87 -20.35 22.73 -18.48
CA PRO A 87 -20.43 21.69 -19.51
C PRO A 87 -19.07 21.54 -20.21
N GLY A 88 -18.43 20.37 -20.07
CA GLY A 88 -17.06 20.10 -20.56
C GLY A 88 -15.99 19.99 -19.47
N SER A 89 -16.31 20.34 -18.22
CA SER A 89 -15.42 20.17 -17.06
C SER A 89 -15.22 18.68 -16.74
N ARG A 90 -13.97 18.26 -16.51
CA ARG A 90 -13.62 16.89 -16.12
C ARG A 90 -13.71 16.74 -14.61
N VAL A 91 -14.88 16.38 -14.11
CA VAL A 91 -15.11 16.17 -12.67
C VAL A 91 -14.93 14.69 -12.34
N SER A 92 -14.04 14.39 -11.39
CA SER A 92 -13.87 13.05 -10.83
C SER A 92 -14.47 13.00 -9.43
N TRP A 93 -15.39 12.07 -9.20
CA TRP A 93 -15.96 11.80 -7.89
C TRP A 93 -15.27 10.59 -7.26
N ARG A 94 -14.80 10.74 -6.02
CA ARG A 94 -14.19 9.65 -5.26
C ARG A 94 -14.97 9.47 -3.97
N TYR A 95 -15.64 8.34 -3.84
CA TYR A 95 -16.33 7.95 -2.61
C TYR A 95 -15.44 7.02 -1.81
N LYS A 96 -15.33 7.27 -0.51
CA LYS A 96 -14.58 6.42 0.42
C LYS A 96 -15.54 5.76 1.38
N PHE A 97 -15.47 4.44 1.44
CA PHE A 97 -16.23 3.62 2.36
C PHE A 97 -15.27 3.06 3.42
N ALA A 98 -15.71 3.07 4.68
CA ALA A 98 -14.95 2.55 5.80
C ALA A 98 -15.80 1.52 6.55
N GLY A 99 -15.20 0.39 6.92
CA GLY A 99 -15.88 -0.75 7.55
C GLY A 99 -14.91 -1.90 7.80
N THR A 100 -15.43 -3.02 8.32
CA THR A 100 -14.62 -4.23 8.48
C THR A 100 -14.41 -4.92 7.12
N ALA A 101 -13.31 -5.67 6.97
CA ALA A 101 -13.00 -6.42 5.75
C ALA A 101 -14.18 -7.25 5.19
N PRO A 102 -14.93 -8.04 6.01
CA PRO A 102 -16.06 -8.81 5.48
C PRO A 102 -17.22 -7.92 5.01
N GLN A 103 -17.48 -6.78 5.68
CA GLN A 103 -18.55 -5.85 5.29
C GLN A 103 -18.22 -5.15 3.96
N LEU A 104 -16.95 -4.80 3.73
CA LEU A 104 -16.52 -4.20 2.48
C LEU A 104 -16.61 -5.21 1.33
N ALA A 105 -16.23 -6.47 1.56
CA ALA A 105 -16.31 -7.53 0.56
C ALA A 105 -17.76 -7.83 0.14
N GLU A 106 -18.69 -7.88 1.10
CA GLU A 106 -20.12 -8.05 0.81
C GLU A 106 -20.68 -6.85 0.02
N TYR A 107 -20.30 -5.63 0.41
CA TYR A 107 -20.71 -4.43 -0.29
C TYR A 107 -20.13 -4.36 -1.71
N GLU A 108 -18.87 -4.76 -1.89
CA GLU A 108 -18.20 -4.86 -3.18
C GLU A 108 -18.94 -5.81 -4.12
N GLN A 109 -19.28 -7.02 -3.66
CA GLN A 109 -20.02 -8.01 -4.44
C GLN A 109 -21.41 -7.53 -4.86
N TRP A 110 -22.09 -6.78 -3.99
CA TRP A 110 -23.39 -6.19 -4.29
C TRP A 110 -23.29 -5.02 -5.27
N LEU A 111 -22.20 -4.25 -5.20
CA LEU A 111 -22.01 -3.02 -5.96
C LEU A 111 -21.45 -3.28 -7.37
N LEU A 112 -20.47 -4.18 -7.53
CA LEU A 112 -19.85 -4.53 -8.82
C LEU A 112 -20.85 -4.76 -9.98
N PRO A 113 -21.92 -5.55 -9.83
CA PRO A 113 -22.85 -5.80 -10.94
C PRO A 113 -23.71 -4.58 -11.31
N LYS A 114 -23.71 -3.54 -10.47
CA LYS A 114 -24.47 -2.30 -10.67
C LYS A 114 -23.59 -1.14 -11.15
N LEU A 115 -22.28 -1.34 -11.26
CA LEU A 115 -21.36 -0.32 -11.77
C LEU A 115 -21.50 -0.20 -13.29
N GLY A 116 -21.70 1.03 -13.76
CA GLY A 116 -21.55 1.36 -15.19
C GLY A 116 -20.09 1.36 -15.62
N THR A 117 -19.84 1.36 -16.92
CA THR A 117 -18.48 1.34 -17.51
C THR A 117 -17.61 2.54 -17.10
N GLU A 118 -18.24 3.68 -16.74
CA GLU A 118 -17.52 4.86 -16.24
C GLU A 118 -17.18 4.81 -14.74
N HIS A 119 -17.67 3.81 -14.01
CA HIS A 119 -17.43 3.66 -12.58
C HIS A 119 -16.35 2.61 -12.32
N ARG A 120 -15.40 2.94 -11.43
CA ARG A 120 -14.35 2.01 -11.02
C ARG A 120 -14.38 1.83 -9.52
N TRP A 121 -14.57 0.59 -9.08
CA TRP A 121 -14.30 0.20 -7.70
C TRP A 121 -12.80 0.03 -7.50
N ILE A 122 -12.29 0.51 -6.36
CA ILE A 122 -10.88 0.33 -5.96
C ILE A 122 -10.93 -0.21 -4.53
N GLY A 123 -10.76 -1.53 -4.40
CA GLY A 123 -10.72 -2.21 -3.10
C GLY A 123 -9.35 -2.08 -2.41
N LEU A 124 -9.28 -2.45 -1.11
CA LEU A 124 -8.03 -2.44 -0.35
C LEU A 124 -6.98 -3.42 -0.90
N GLU A 125 -7.40 -4.57 -1.42
CA GLU A 125 -6.52 -5.56 -2.05
C GLU A 125 -6.09 -5.15 -3.47
N GLN A 126 -6.88 -4.27 -4.11
CA GLN A 126 -6.59 -3.68 -5.42
C GLN A 126 -5.93 -2.31 -5.30
N ASP A 127 -5.46 -1.91 -4.12
CA ASP A 127 -4.68 -0.68 -3.94
C ASP A 127 -3.28 -0.89 -4.55
N ASP A 128 -3.31 -0.83 -5.89
CA ASP A 128 -2.27 -0.90 -6.89
C ASP A 128 -1.36 0.33 -6.80
N SER A 129 -0.97 0.71 -5.57
CA SER A 129 0.24 1.49 -5.41
C SER A 129 1.34 0.70 -6.13
N ALA A 130 2.04 1.33 -7.08
CA ALA A 130 3.15 0.69 -7.79
C ALA A 130 4.17 0.05 -6.83
N LEU A 131 4.17 0.53 -5.58
CA LEU A 131 4.89 -0.01 -4.43
C LEU A 131 4.36 -1.38 -3.97
N GLY A 132 3.05 -1.58 -3.82
CA GLY A 132 2.43 -2.85 -3.43
C GLY A 132 2.79 -3.99 -4.39
N LYS A 133 2.61 -3.78 -5.70
CA LYS A 133 3.02 -4.75 -6.73
C LYS A 133 4.52 -5.05 -6.73
N SER A 134 5.35 -4.06 -6.42
CA SER A 134 6.80 -4.23 -6.32
C SER A 134 7.20 -5.00 -5.06
N LEU A 135 6.52 -4.76 -3.94
CA LEU A 135 6.72 -5.45 -2.67
C LEU A 135 6.26 -6.91 -2.74
N GLU A 136 5.12 -7.18 -3.36
CA GLU A 136 4.61 -8.55 -3.52
C GLU A 136 5.53 -9.40 -4.40
N ARG A 137 6.03 -8.83 -5.52
CA ARG A 137 7.07 -9.49 -6.32
C ARG A 137 8.33 -9.76 -5.50
N SER A 138 8.76 -8.79 -4.70
CA SER A 138 9.94 -8.94 -3.84
C SER A 138 9.77 -10.05 -2.81
N GLN A 139 8.58 -10.16 -2.19
CA GLN A 139 8.24 -11.23 -1.27
C GLN A 139 8.34 -12.60 -1.96
N GLN A 140 7.85 -12.71 -3.19
CA GLN A 140 7.90 -13.97 -3.93
C GLN A 140 9.35 -14.39 -4.26
N PHE A 141 10.22 -13.44 -4.62
CA PHE A 141 11.66 -13.71 -4.77
C PHE A 141 12.33 -14.13 -3.47
N LEU A 142 11.97 -13.52 -2.33
CA LEU A 142 12.50 -13.90 -1.01
C LEU A 142 12.09 -15.32 -0.61
N LEU A 143 10.84 -15.70 -0.88
CA LEU A 143 10.36 -17.06 -0.62
C LEU A 143 11.11 -18.09 -1.49
N LEU A 144 11.32 -17.80 -2.77
CA LEU A 144 12.09 -18.67 -3.66
C LEU A 144 13.56 -18.79 -3.23
N SER A 145 14.18 -17.68 -2.83
CA SER A 145 15.55 -17.66 -2.32
C SER A 145 15.70 -18.47 -1.03
N ALA A 146 14.73 -18.36 -0.11
CA ALA A 146 14.70 -19.15 1.12
C ALA A 146 14.59 -20.66 0.82
N LEU A 147 13.74 -21.07 -0.12
CA LEU A 147 13.59 -22.46 -0.55
C LEU A 147 14.88 -23.02 -1.17
N LEU A 148 15.53 -22.26 -2.05
CA LEU A 148 16.81 -22.62 -2.65
C LEU A 148 17.92 -22.79 -1.61
N THR A 149 18.00 -21.87 -0.66
CA THR A 149 18.98 -21.91 0.43
C THR A 149 18.76 -23.14 1.31
N LEU A 150 17.50 -23.47 1.62
CA LEU A 150 17.16 -24.66 2.39
C LEU A 150 17.58 -25.95 1.67
N LEU A 151 17.33 -26.04 0.36
CA LEU A 151 17.76 -27.17 -0.47
C LEU A 151 19.29 -27.35 -0.46
N LEU A 152 20.04 -26.27 -0.61
CA LEU A 152 21.50 -26.31 -0.59
C LEU A 152 22.03 -26.76 0.78
N ALA A 153 21.43 -26.27 1.87
CA ALA A 153 21.79 -26.67 3.23
C ALA A 153 21.59 -28.18 3.46
N VAL A 154 20.45 -28.73 3.00
CA VAL A 154 20.17 -30.18 3.11
C VAL A 154 21.18 -31.00 2.31
N ALA A 155 21.55 -30.56 1.09
CA ALA A 155 22.55 -31.24 0.29
C ALA A 155 23.94 -31.24 0.96
N ALA A 156 24.36 -30.10 1.53
CA ALA A 156 25.62 -29.99 2.25
C ALA A 156 25.69 -30.92 3.47
N VAL A 157 24.61 -31.01 4.25
CA VAL A 157 24.51 -31.93 5.39
C VAL A 157 24.58 -33.39 4.94
N ALA A 158 23.90 -33.75 3.85
CA ALA A 158 23.94 -35.11 3.31
C ALA A 158 25.37 -35.51 2.88
N VAL A 159 26.09 -34.61 2.20
CA VAL A 159 27.49 -34.82 1.80
C VAL A 159 28.39 -34.96 3.04
N ALA A 160 28.26 -34.06 4.02
CA ALA A 160 29.04 -34.13 5.26
C ALA A 160 28.80 -35.42 6.04
N MET A 161 27.54 -35.87 6.14
CA MET A 161 27.17 -37.11 6.80
C MET A 161 27.73 -38.34 6.06
N SER A 162 27.66 -38.36 4.73
CA SER A 162 28.22 -39.45 3.91
C SER A 162 29.75 -39.55 4.06
N HIS A 163 30.45 -38.42 4.09
CA HIS A 163 31.89 -38.35 4.32
C HIS A 163 32.25 -38.81 5.74
N TYR A 164 31.49 -38.40 6.76
CA TYR A 164 31.68 -38.81 8.15
C TYR A 164 31.51 -40.32 8.33
N CYS A 165 30.45 -40.91 7.74
CA CYS A 165 30.26 -42.36 7.75
C CYS A 165 31.47 -43.06 7.10
N ARG A 166 31.90 -42.62 5.90
CA ARG A 166 33.02 -43.24 5.17
C ARG A 166 34.35 -43.16 5.93
N SER A 167 34.63 -42.03 6.58
CA SER A 167 35.85 -41.84 7.39
C SER A 167 35.87 -42.70 8.67
N ARG A 168 34.72 -43.02 9.26
CA ARG A 168 34.62 -43.80 10.50
C ARG A 168 34.52 -45.32 10.29
N TYR A 169 34.27 -45.81 9.07
CA TYR A 169 34.24 -47.26 8.80
C TYR A 169 35.60 -47.96 8.97
N ASP A 170 36.72 -47.26 8.73
CA ASP A 170 38.07 -47.85 8.89
C ASP A 170 38.44 -48.11 10.36
N LEU A 171 37.93 -47.30 11.27
CA LEU A 171 38.11 -47.46 12.73
C LEU A 171 37.29 -48.64 13.29
N VAL A 172 36.17 -49.01 12.66
CA VAL A 172 35.35 -50.16 13.05
C VAL A 172 35.89 -51.47 12.44
N ALA A 173 36.62 -51.41 11.32
CA ALA A 173 37.28 -52.58 10.73
C ALA A 173 38.42 -53.11 11.62
N ILE A 174 39.16 -52.22 12.30
CA ILE A 174 40.24 -52.61 13.24
C ILE A 174 39.69 -53.21 14.55
N LEU A 175 38.42 -52.97 14.91
CA LEU A 175 37.74 -53.57 16.07
C LEU A 175 37.03 -54.91 15.74
N LYS A 176 37.16 -55.44 14.52
CA LYS A 176 36.70 -56.79 14.15
C LYS A 176 37.81 -57.87 14.01
N PRO A 177 38.77 -58.04 14.94
CA PRO A 177 39.55 -59.27 15.07
C PRO A 177 39.00 -60.29 16.08
N SER A 178 37.73 -60.20 16.50
CA SER A 178 37.08 -61.27 17.31
C SER A 178 35.68 -61.65 16.84
N ALA A 179 35.50 -61.88 15.54
CA ALA A 179 34.42 -62.74 15.07
C ALA A 179 35.05 -64.01 14.48
N PRO A 180 35.02 -65.17 15.18
CA PRO A 180 35.66 -66.38 14.68
C PRO A 180 35.03 -66.80 13.36
N GLY A 181 35.89 -67.05 12.38
CA GLY A 181 35.52 -67.79 11.18
C GLY A 181 35.01 -69.18 11.56
N GLY A 182 33.88 -69.55 10.98
CA GLY A 182 33.21 -70.80 11.27
C GLY A 182 32.15 -71.20 10.23
N ARG A 183 32.53 -71.18 8.95
CA ARG A 183 32.02 -72.04 7.85
C ARG A 183 30.53 -71.92 7.48
N SER A 184 30.24 -71.47 6.25
CA SER A 184 29.89 -72.39 5.16
C SER A 184 29.73 -71.64 3.84
N CYS A 185 30.36 -72.16 2.80
CA CYS A 185 30.19 -71.77 1.41
C CYS A 185 28.96 -72.48 0.80
N ALA A 186 28.52 -71.93 -0.33
CA ALA A 186 28.04 -72.60 -1.54
C ALA A 186 26.92 -73.67 -1.44
N SER A 187 25.73 -73.28 -1.90
CA SER A 187 24.80 -74.02 -2.77
C SER A 187 23.69 -73.08 -3.19
#